data_AF-A0A924S2E2-F1
#
_entry.id   AF-A0A924S2E2-F1
#
_cell.length_a   1.000
_cell.length_b   1.000
_cell.length_c   1.000
_cell.angle_alpha   90.00
_cell.angle_beta   90.00
_cell.angle_gamma   90.00
#
_symmetry.space_group_name_H-M   'P 1'
#
loop_
_entity.id
_entity.type
_entity.pdbx_description
1 polymer ?
#
loop_
_entity_poly.entity_id
_entity_poly.type
_entity_poly.pdbx_seq_one_letter_code
_entity_poly.pdbx_strand_id
1 'polypeptide(L)'
;MHSSPEASSKRIVATALKMALLAATSAHAATTATTITCPPTLVETPVVSSLLAGWEVDVRSGRRTLSGAAVHVSRGSDRGGVPPDATAQSDHQETAWWTLSPGDGSVYWVACSYGNTSALLLQRIPDTARRCVAMHEVLKSGRQLNVQPVRCE
;
A
#
# COMPACT_ATOMS: atom_id res chain seq x y z
N MET A 1 -70.94 -64.62 -6.78
CA MET A 1 -70.59 -65.68 -5.82
C MET A 1 -69.13 -65.51 -5.43
N HIS A 2 -68.88 -65.47 -4.12
CA HIS A 2 -67.58 -65.49 -3.42
C HIS A 2 -66.72 -64.21 -3.58
N SER A 3 -66.74 -63.28 -2.62
CA SER A 3 -66.15 -63.32 -1.25
C SER A 3 -64.62 -63.21 -1.27
N SER A 4 -64.12 -62.06 -0.79
CA SER A 4 -62.76 -61.87 -0.24
C SER A 4 -62.56 -62.72 1.04
N PRO A 5 -61.32 -62.90 1.57
CA PRO A 5 -60.72 -61.86 2.43
C PRO A 5 -59.15 -61.81 2.50
N GLU A 6 -58.66 -60.67 3.04
CA GLU A 6 -57.57 -60.47 4.04
C GLU A 6 -56.18 -61.11 3.88
N ALA A 7 -55.03 -60.52 4.26
CA ALA A 7 -54.73 -59.34 5.09
C ALA A 7 -53.21 -59.01 5.01
N SER A 8 -52.83 -57.93 5.71
CA SER A 8 -51.53 -57.68 6.37
C SER A 8 -50.62 -56.70 5.62
N SER A 9 -50.77 -55.39 5.84
CA SER A 9 -50.28 -54.61 6.99
C SER A 9 -48.76 -54.45 7.00
N LYS A 10 -48.30 -53.24 6.69
CA LYS A 10 -47.19 -52.56 7.36
C LYS A 10 -47.18 -51.08 6.98
N ARG A 11 -47.50 -50.24 7.97
CA ARG A 11 -47.30 -48.79 7.90
C ARG A 11 -45.79 -48.54 7.92
N ILE A 12 -45.30 -47.75 6.97
CA ILE A 12 -43.97 -47.12 7.08
C ILE A 12 -44.21 -45.61 7.07
N VAL A 13 -44.13 -45.02 8.25
CA VAL A 13 -43.92 -43.59 8.44
C VAL A 13 -42.42 -43.38 8.35
N ALA A 14 -41.94 -42.68 7.32
CA ALA A 14 -40.55 -42.24 7.24
C ALA A 14 -40.51 -40.73 6.99
N THR A 15 -40.23 -40.08 8.10
CA THR A 15 -39.92 -38.68 8.39
C THR A 15 -39.16 -37.96 7.26
N ALA A 16 -39.73 -36.86 6.76
CA ALA A 16 -39.07 -35.98 5.79
C ALA A 16 -37.94 -35.18 6.46
N LEU A 17 -36.71 -35.43 5.99
CA LEU A 17 -35.47 -34.78 6.44
C LEU A 17 -35.36 -33.39 5.82
N LYS A 18 -35.54 -32.34 6.64
CA LYS A 18 -35.28 -30.94 6.24
C LYS A 18 -33.78 -30.71 6.14
N MET A 19 -33.23 -30.66 4.93
CA MET A 19 -31.88 -30.15 4.67
C MET A 19 -31.86 -28.63 4.89
N ALA A 20 -31.29 -28.20 6.02
CA ALA A 20 -30.97 -26.80 6.27
C ALA A 20 -29.71 -26.42 5.48
N LEU A 21 -29.87 -25.48 4.57
CA LEU A 21 -28.85 -24.90 3.71
C LEU A 21 -27.86 -24.10 4.58
N LEU A 22 -26.65 -24.62 4.77
CA LEU A 22 -25.55 -23.88 5.41
C LEU A 22 -25.06 -22.79 4.46
N ALA A 23 -25.49 -21.55 4.70
CA ALA A 23 -24.92 -20.36 4.06
C ALA A 23 -23.48 -20.18 4.56
N ALA A 24 -22.51 -20.59 3.76
CA ALA A 24 -21.10 -20.26 3.97
C ALA A 24 -20.91 -18.76 3.69
N THR A 25 -20.93 -17.93 4.72
CA THR A 25 -20.49 -16.54 4.65
C THR A 25 -18.98 -16.54 4.50
N SER A 26 -18.49 -16.41 3.27
CA SER A 26 -17.09 -16.15 2.98
C SER A 26 -16.72 -14.76 3.52
N ALA A 27 -16.18 -14.76 4.74
CA ALA A 27 -15.51 -13.60 5.32
C ALA A 27 -14.30 -13.25 4.45
N HIS A 28 -14.51 -12.40 3.44
CA HIS A 28 -13.42 -11.73 2.75
C HIS A 28 -12.80 -10.81 3.78
N ALA A 29 -11.60 -11.15 4.25
CA ALA A 29 -10.78 -10.22 5.02
C ALA A 29 -10.55 -9.01 4.12
N ALA A 30 -11.29 -7.93 4.38
CA ALA A 30 -11.10 -6.68 3.68
C ALA A 30 -9.70 -6.19 4.02
N THR A 31 -8.79 -6.22 3.05
CA THR A 31 -7.48 -5.61 3.24
C THR A 31 -7.71 -4.11 3.42
N THR A 32 -7.45 -3.62 4.62
CA THR A 32 -7.66 -2.22 4.97
C THR A 32 -6.61 -1.38 4.28
N ALA A 33 -7.03 -0.66 3.23
CA ALA A 33 -6.19 0.32 2.55
C ALA A 33 -5.67 1.34 3.58
N THR A 34 -4.35 1.44 3.68
CA THR A 34 -3.63 2.40 4.52
C THR A 34 -3.23 3.60 3.67
N THR A 35 -3.50 4.79 4.19
CA THR A 35 -3.10 6.04 3.54
C THR A 35 -1.91 6.63 4.27
N ILE A 36 -0.84 6.92 3.55
CA ILE A 36 0.39 7.53 4.08
C ILE A 36 0.50 8.95 3.52
N THR A 37 0.47 9.93 4.42
CA THR A 37 0.54 11.35 4.08
C THR A 37 1.90 11.91 4.45
N CYS A 38 2.65 12.36 3.45
CA CYS A 38 3.91 13.06 3.67
C CYS A 38 3.67 14.43 4.32
N PRO A 39 4.42 14.80 5.36
CA PRO A 39 4.41 16.16 5.86
C PRO A 39 4.74 17.16 4.75
N PRO A 40 4.06 18.31 4.67
CA PRO A 40 4.31 19.29 3.60
C PRO A 40 5.70 19.93 3.73
N THR A 41 6.29 19.90 4.92
CA THR A 41 7.57 20.53 5.21
C THR A 41 8.40 19.72 6.19
N LEU A 42 9.70 19.69 5.95
CA LEU A 42 10.72 19.15 6.85
C LEU A 42 11.57 20.32 7.38
N VAL A 43 11.85 20.35 8.68
CA VAL A 43 12.85 21.27 9.25
C VAL A 43 14.11 20.46 9.52
N GLU A 44 15.22 20.89 8.93
CA GLU A 44 16.50 20.19 9.08
C GLU A 44 17.62 21.12 9.55
N THR A 45 18.59 20.52 10.23
CA THR A 45 19.85 21.13 10.66
C THR A 45 20.97 20.22 10.18
N PRO A 46 21.63 20.52 9.04
CA PRO A 46 22.70 19.67 8.53
C PRO A 46 23.91 19.70 9.45
N VAL A 47 24.66 18.60 9.50
CA VAL A 47 25.90 18.48 10.27
C VAL A 47 27.01 18.04 9.33
N VAL A 48 28.14 18.74 9.35
CA VAL A 48 29.33 18.38 8.59
C VAL A 48 30.36 17.79 9.54
N SER A 49 30.68 16.51 9.35
CA SER A 49 31.55 15.74 10.25
C SER A 49 33.03 15.79 9.88
N SER A 50 33.37 16.24 8.66
CA SER A 50 34.74 16.42 8.20
C SER A 50 34.84 17.51 7.14
N LEU A 51 35.99 18.17 7.08
CA LEU A 51 36.28 19.22 6.10
C LEU A 51 37.74 19.07 5.65
N LEU A 52 37.98 19.17 4.35
CA LEU A 52 39.33 19.12 3.79
C LEU A 52 40.03 20.47 4.01
N ALA A 53 41.35 20.44 4.27
CA ALA A 53 42.13 21.66 4.46
C ALA A 53 42.00 22.62 3.26
N GLY A 54 41.82 23.91 3.56
CA GLY A 54 41.60 24.95 2.55
C GLY A 54 40.17 25.11 2.05
N TRP A 55 39.22 24.30 2.55
CA TRP A 55 37.79 24.46 2.26
C TRP A 55 37.06 25.15 3.42
N GLU A 56 36.01 25.88 3.10
CA GLU A 56 35.05 26.44 4.05
C GLU A 56 33.69 25.77 3.87
N VAL A 57 32.87 25.80 4.91
CA VAL A 57 31.54 25.20 4.91
C VAL A 57 30.47 26.24 5.17
N ASP A 58 29.48 26.32 4.27
CA ASP A 58 28.25 27.10 4.45
C ASP A 58 27.10 26.13 4.76
N VAL A 59 26.79 25.95 6.05
CA VAL A 59 25.68 25.10 6.49
C VAL A 59 24.42 25.93 6.67
N ARG A 60 23.37 25.58 5.90
CA ARG A 60 22.08 26.26 5.96
C ARG A 60 21.00 25.34 6.51
N SER A 61 20.68 25.51 7.78
CA SER A 61 19.46 24.97 8.39
C SER A 61 18.22 25.65 7.84
N GLY A 62 17.09 24.96 7.85
CA GLY A 62 15.84 25.59 7.45
C GLY A 62 14.73 24.62 7.08
N ARG A 63 13.67 25.21 6.55
CA ARG A 63 12.50 24.49 6.06
C ARG A 63 12.73 24.02 4.63
N ARG A 64 12.44 22.75 4.39
CA ARG A 64 12.42 22.11 3.07
C ARG A 64 10.98 21.77 2.72
N THR A 65 10.60 22.02 1.47
CA THR A 65 9.24 21.74 0.98
C THR A 65 9.21 20.34 0.38
N LEU A 66 8.11 19.62 0.61
CA LEU A 66 7.86 18.31 0.02
C LEU A 66 7.98 18.39 -1.51
N SER A 67 8.78 17.50 -2.09
CA SER A 67 9.01 17.43 -3.54
C SER A 67 8.45 16.17 -4.18
N GLY A 68 8.24 15.10 -3.42
CA GLY A 68 7.69 13.85 -3.95
C GLY A 68 7.48 12.78 -2.90
N ALA A 69 6.81 11.71 -3.31
CA ALA A 69 6.63 10.50 -2.52
C ALA A 69 6.77 9.26 -3.41
N ALA A 70 7.52 8.25 -2.98
CA ALA A 70 7.75 7.03 -3.74
C ALA A 70 7.86 5.81 -2.81
N VAL A 71 7.67 4.61 -3.37
CA VAL A 71 7.89 3.36 -2.64
C VAL A 71 9.38 3.01 -2.63
N HIS A 72 9.89 2.71 -1.44
CA HIS A 72 11.23 2.19 -1.21
C HIS A 72 11.15 0.78 -0.63
N VAL A 73 12.16 -0.04 -0.90
CA VAL A 73 12.32 -1.37 -0.35
C VAL A 73 13.63 -1.47 0.42
N SER A 74 13.60 -2.19 1.53
CA SER A 74 14.77 -2.58 2.30
C SER A 74 14.92 -4.10 2.24
N ARG A 75 16.12 -4.58 1.88
CA ARG A 75 16.52 -5.99 2.01
C ARG A 75 17.81 -6.04 2.82
N GLY A 76 17.70 -6.31 4.12
CA GLY A 76 18.82 -6.14 5.04
C GLY A 76 19.16 -4.66 5.27
N SER A 77 20.45 -4.31 5.23
CA SER A 77 20.94 -2.93 5.42
C SER A 77 20.66 -2.01 4.23
N ASP A 78 20.43 -2.58 3.05
CA ASP A 78 20.32 -1.81 1.82
C ASP A 78 18.89 -1.36 1.62
N ARG A 79 18.72 -0.06 1.37
CA ARG A 79 17.43 0.56 1.07
C ARG A 79 17.52 1.32 -0.23
N GLY A 80 16.56 1.11 -1.12
CA GLY A 80 16.52 1.75 -2.44
C GLY A 80 15.11 2.10 -2.87
N GLY A 81 14.99 3.10 -3.75
CA GLY A 81 13.74 3.40 -4.43
C GLY A 81 13.37 2.26 -5.37
N VAL A 82 12.09 1.93 -5.43
CA VAL A 82 11.54 0.93 -6.36
C VAL A 82 10.88 1.69 -7.50
N PRO A 83 11.22 1.42 -8.78
CA PRO A 83 10.49 2.00 -9.88
C PRO A 83 9.02 1.51 -9.85
N PRO A 84 8.04 2.35 -10.20
CA PRO A 84 6.67 1.90 -10.35
C PRO A 84 6.57 0.86 -11.48
N ASP A 85 5.68 -0.12 -11.33
CA ASP A 85 5.38 -1.11 -12.38
C ASP A 85 4.72 -0.43 -13.60
N ALA A 86 3.91 0.59 -13.32
CA ALA A 86 3.20 1.36 -14.32
C ALA A 86 3.14 2.83 -13.91
N THR A 87 3.18 3.70 -14.90
CA THR A 87 2.88 5.12 -14.76
C THR A 87 1.87 5.51 -15.83
N ALA A 88 0.92 6.36 -15.45
CA ALA A 88 -0.01 6.98 -16.37
C ALA A 88 0.07 8.48 -16.17
N GLN A 89 0.28 9.21 -17.26
CA GLN A 89 0.42 10.66 -17.24
C GLN A 89 -0.67 11.29 -18.11
N SER A 90 -1.24 12.37 -17.59
CA SER A 90 -2.09 13.32 -18.28
C SER A 90 -1.49 14.72 -18.16
N ASP A 91 -2.09 15.71 -18.82
CA ASP A 91 -1.61 17.11 -18.82
C ASP A 91 -1.41 17.72 -17.42
N HIS A 92 -2.11 17.19 -16.41
CA HIS A 92 -2.16 17.76 -15.06
C HIS A 92 -1.95 16.74 -13.94
N GLN A 93 -1.85 15.45 -14.26
CA GLN A 93 -1.76 14.41 -13.25
C GLN A 93 -0.89 13.25 -13.71
N GLU A 94 -0.06 12.76 -12.80
CA GLU A 94 0.69 11.52 -12.92
C GLU A 94 0.21 10.55 -11.84
N THR A 95 -0.05 9.31 -12.24
CA THR A 95 -0.37 8.21 -11.33
C THR A 95 0.67 7.13 -11.49
N ALA A 96 1.25 6.68 -10.39
CA ALA A 96 2.25 5.63 -10.33
C ALA A 96 1.76 4.46 -9.48
N TRP A 97 2.00 3.23 -9.93
CA TRP A 97 1.58 2.01 -9.26
C TRP A 97 2.76 1.10 -8.94
N TRP A 98 2.72 0.48 -7.76
CA TRP A 98 3.69 -0.51 -7.31
C TRP A 98 2.99 -1.76 -6.82
N THR A 99 3.54 -2.92 -7.15
CA THR A 99 3.17 -4.23 -6.66
C THR A 99 4.19 -4.65 -5.64
N LEU A 100 3.72 -4.96 -4.44
CA LEU A 100 4.56 -5.35 -3.32
C LEU A 100 4.53 -6.87 -3.21
N SER A 101 5.72 -7.45 -2.97
CA SER A 101 5.87 -8.86 -2.67
C SER A 101 6.28 -9.06 -1.21
N PRO A 102 5.40 -8.78 -0.23
CA PRO A 102 5.72 -8.99 1.17
C PRO A 102 5.81 -10.50 1.48
N GLY A 103 6.71 -10.85 2.40
CA GLY A 103 6.96 -12.24 2.81
C GLY A 103 8.24 -12.86 2.24
N ASP A 104 8.94 -12.18 1.31
CA ASP A 104 10.29 -12.57 0.84
C ASP A 104 11.42 -12.01 1.74
N GLY A 105 11.08 -11.44 2.90
CA GLY A 105 12.00 -10.71 3.78
C GLY A 105 12.15 -9.21 3.43
N SER A 106 11.49 -8.72 2.38
CA SER A 106 11.48 -7.30 2.04
C SER A 106 10.61 -6.48 2.99
N VAL A 107 11.09 -5.30 3.35
CA VAL A 107 10.31 -4.30 4.10
C VAL A 107 10.12 -3.06 3.23
N TYR A 108 8.85 -2.70 2.99
CA TYR A 108 8.49 -1.56 2.16
C TYR A 108 8.22 -0.30 2.98
N TRP A 109 8.57 0.84 2.40
CA TRP A 109 8.41 2.17 2.99
C TRP A 109 7.87 3.12 1.94
N VAL A 110 7.05 4.08 2.34
CA VAL A 110 6.88 5.31 1.57
C VAL A 110 7.99 6.25 1.99
N ALA A 111 8.76 6.74 1.01
CA ALA A 111 9.76 7.77 1.20
C ALA A 111 9.25 9.10 0.67
N CYS A 112 9.21 10.09 1.56
CA CYS A 112 8.91 11.48 1.23
C CYS A 112 10.23 12.21 0.96
N SER A 113 10.40 12.72 -0.26
CA SER A 113 11.56 13.54 -0.64
C SER A 113 11.24 15.01 -0.47
N TYR A 114 12.26 15.80 -0.09
CA TYR A 114 12.12 17.24 0.10
C TYR A 114 13.15 17.96 -0.77
N GLY A 115 12.78 19.14 -1.28
CA GLY A 115 13.65 19.94 -2.13
C GLY A 115 14.92 20.38 -1.41
N ASN A 116 16.05 20.37 -2.13
CA ASN A 116 17.36 20.85 -1.66
C ASN A 116 17.89 20.12 -0.41
N THR A 117 17.58 18.84 -0.25
CA THR A 117 18.16 17.98 0.80
C THR A 117 18.24 16.53 0.34
N SER A 118 19.16 15.76 0.91
CA SER A 118 19.22 14.29 0.79
C SER A 118 18.41 13.58 1.88
N ALA A 119 17.83 14.30 2.83
CA ALA A 119 17.01 13.72 3.88
C ALA A 119 15.69 13.18 3.31
N LEU A 120 15.35 11.95 3.71
CA LEU A 120 14.07 11.30 3.41
C LEU A 120 13.32 11.06 4.72
N LEU A 121 12.01 11.34 4.74
CA LEU A 121 11.13 10.80 5.78
C LEU A 121 10.55 9.49 5.30
N LEU A 122 10.65 8.46 6.13
CA LEU A 122 10.23 7.11 5.79
C LEU A 122 9.10 6.68 6.72
N GLN A 123 8.00 6.23 6.12
CA GLN A 123 6.90 5.61 6.86
C GLN A 123 6.69 4.18 6.37
N ARG A 124 6.65 3.23 7.30
CA ARG A 124 6.55 1.80 6.98
C ARG A 124 5.21 1.50 6.34
N ILE A 125 5.23 0.74 5.24
CA ILE A 125 4.03 0.19 4.63
C ILE A 125 3.66 -1.10 5.38
N PRO A 126 2.37 -1.35 5.70
CA PRO A 126 1.95 -2.59 6.34
C PRO A 126 2.37 -3.83 5.54
N ASP A 127 2.79 -4.89 6.22
CA ASP A 127 3.20 -6.15 5.59
C ASP A 127 2.03 -6.90 4.91
N THR A 128 0.80 -6.45 5.17
CA THR A 128 -0.41 -6.91 4.49
C THR A 128 -0.64 -6.25 3.13
N ALA A 129 -0.02 -5.10 2.86
CA ALA A 129 -0.20 -4.40 1.59
C ALA A 129 0.46 -5.16 0.44
N ARG A 130 -0.24 -5.26 -0.69
CA ARG A 130 0.19 -5.90 -1.93
C ARG A 130 0.32 -4.90 -3.08
N ARG A 131 -0.26 -3.72 -2.95
CA ARG A 131 -0.21 -2.66 -3.95
C ARG A 131 -0.07 -1.30 -3.28
N CYS A 132 0.64 -0.39 -3.90
CA CYS A 132 0.56 1.03 -3.60
C CYS A 132 0.27 1.84 -4.86
N VAL A 133 -0.41 2.97 -4.68
CA VAL A 133 -0.67 3.98 -5.72
C VAL A 133 -0.34 5.37 -5.17
N ALA A 134 0.37 6.14 -5.97
CA ALA A 134 0.64 7.55 -5.71
C ALA A 134 0.09 8.38 -6.88
N MET A 135 -0.58 9.47 -6.53
CA MET A 135 -1.14 10.42 -7.50
C MET A 135 -0.48 11.77 -7.24
N HIS A 136 0.00 12.40 -8.29
CA HIS A 136 0.66 13.70 -8.21
C HIS A 136 0.06 14.63 -9.25
N GLU A 137 -0.22 15.86 -8.84
CA GLU A 137 -0.45 16.89 -9.84
C GLU A 137 0.89 17.28 -10.45
N VAL A 138 0.93 17.38 -11.77
CA VAL A 138 2.15 17.73 -12.51
C VAL A 138 1.89 18.97 -13.38
N LEU A 139 2.90 19.82 -13.50
CA LEU A 139 2.94 20.86 -14.52
C LEU A 139 3.16 20.22 -15.90
N LYS A 140 2.82 20.95 -16.97
CA LYS A 140 3.21 20.58 -18.35
C LYS A 140 4.71 20.37 -18.52
N SER A 141 5.53 20.94 -17.63
CA SER A 141 6.98 20.73 -17.58
C SER A 141 7.41 19.42 -16.91
N GLY A 142 6.47 18.59 -16.44
CA GLY A 142 6.73 17.36 -15.69
C GLY A 142 7.07 17.57 -14.21
N ARG A 143 7.02 18.81 -13.70
CA ARG A 143 7.35 19.09 -12.29
C ARG A 143 6.12 18.88 -11.41
N GLN A 144 6.25 18.10 -10.35
CA GLN A 144 5.18 17.86 -9.38
C GLN A 144 4.80 19.16 -8.64
N LEU A 145 3.50 19.40 -8.50
CA LEU A 145 2.90 20.56 -7.82
C LEU A 145 2.33 20.16 -6.46
N ASN A 146 1.59 19.06 -6.44
CA ASN A 146 0.86 18.59 -5.27
C ASN A 146 1.12 17.09 -5.09
N VAL A 147 1.82 16.75 -4.02
CA VAL A 147 2.12 15.37 -3.65
C VAL A 147 0.96 14.85 -2.82
N GLN A 148 0.08 14.03 -3.42
CA GLN A 148 -1.04 13.45 -2.69
C GLN A 148 -0.59 12.29 -1.80
N PRO A 149 -1.43 11.89 -0.82
CA PRO A 149 -1.14 10.72 0.00
C PRO A 149 -0.98 9.45 -0.84
N VAL A 150 0.00 8.63 -0.48
CA VAL A 150 0.19 7.30 -1.07
C VAL A 150 -0.81 6.34 -0.42
N ARG A 151 -1.58 5.64 -1.24
CA ARG A 151 -2.53 4.63 -0.77
C ARG A 151 -1.94 3.25 -0.99
N CYS A 152 -1.95 2.40 0.04
CA CYS A 152 -1.45 1.04 -0.03
C CYS A 152 -2.48 0.06 0.51
N GLU A 153 -2.74 -1.02 -0.22
CA GLU A 153 -3.74 -2.06 0.07
C GLU A 153 -3.18 -3.45 -0.21
#